data_AF-A0A836QQB8-F1
#
_entry.id   AF-A0A836QQB8-F1
#
_cell.length_a   1.000
_cell.length_b   1.000
_cell.length_c   1.000
_cell.angle_alpha   90.00
_cell.angle_beta   90.00
_cell.angle_gamma   90.00
#
_symmetry.space_group_name_H-M   'P 1'
#
loop_
_entity.id
_entity.type
_entity.pdbx_description
1 polymer ?
#
loop_
_entity_poly.entity_id
_entity_poly.type
_entity_poly.pdbx_seq_one_letter_code
_entity_poly.pdbx_strand_id
1 'polypeptide(L)'
;MPQLDPQAKLLIEKAEAAGNPELYELDPPAARKLFLELSMAVAVDPIKVGSVVDQQIPGPTGQLIGHFALGVRRHEAESSQPADEAN
;
A
#
# COMPACT_ATOMS: atom_id res chain seq x y z
N MET A 1 -0.93 14.44 -26.79
CA MET A 1 -0.94 13.46 -25.68
C MET A 1 -1.12 14.23 -24.39
N PRO A 2 -1.97 13.79 -23.45
CA PRO A 2 -2.08 14.45 -22.15
C PRO A 2 -0.70 14.47 -21.47
N GLN A 3 -0.39 15.57 -20.79
CA GLN A 3 0.86 15.69 -20.04
C GLN A 3 0.81 14.73 -18.85
N LEU A 4 1.81 13.85 -18.75
CA LEU A 4 1.90 12.87 -17.67
C LEU A 4 2.20 13.57 -16.33
N ASP A 5 1.64 13.05 -15.24
CA ASP A 5 2.01 13.47 -13.89
C ASP A 5 3.55 13.37 -13.70
N PRO A 6 4.22 14.40 -13.13
CA PRO A 6 5.68 14.39 -13.00
C PRO A 6 6.24 13.23 -12.18
N GLN A 7 5.53 12.77 -11.15
CA GLN A 7 5.97 11.64 -10.34
C GLN A 7 5.82 10.33 -11.10
N ALA A 8 4.71 10.16 -11.83
CA ALA A 8 4.52 9.02 -12.73
C ALA A 8 5.60 8.96 -13.82
N LYS A 9 5.95 10.10 -14.43
CA LYS A 9 7.02 10.21 -15.44
C LYS A 9 8.36 9.74 -14.88
N LEU A 10 8.71 10.18 -13.68
CA LEU A 10 9.95 9.79 -13.01
C LEU A 10 10.01 8.28 -12.70
N LEU A 11 8.88 7.67 -12.32
CA LEU A 11 8.82 6.22 -12.09
C LEU A 11 9.05 5.41 -13.36
N ILE A 12 8.47 5.84 -14.49
CA ILE A 12 8.67 5.20 -15.79
C ILE A 12 10.13 5.32 -16.23
N GLU A 13 10.72 6.52 -16.16
CA GLU A 13 12.12 6.74 -16.53
C GLU A 13 13.08 5.87 -15.69
N LYS A 14 12.80 5.70 -14.39
CA LYS A 14 13.57 4.80 -13.52
C LYS A 14 13.38 3.33 -13.90
N ALA A 15 12.18 2.91 -14.27
CA ALA A 15 11.89 1.54 -14.69
C ALA A 15 12.61 1.21 -16.02
N GLU A 16 12.58 2.12 -16.98
CA GLU A 16 13.30 2.00 -18.26
C GLU A 16 14.81 1.92 -18.03
N ALA A 17 15.36 2.79 -17.16
CA ALA A 17 16.78 2.78 -16.82
C ALA A 17 17.23 1.50 -16.08
N ALA A 18 16.33 0.86 -15.33
CA ALA A 18 16.62 -0.38 -14.63
C ALA A 18 16.73 -1.59 -15.58
N GLY A 19 16.11 -1.55 -16.76
CA GLY A 19 16.24 -2.58 -17.80
C GLY A 19 15.77 -3.97 -17.34
N ASN A 20 14.79 -4.03 -16.44
CA ASN A 20 14.23 -5.30 -15.98
C ASN A 20 13.53 -6.02 -17.14
N PRO A 21 13.54 -7.37 -17.15
CA PRO A 21 12.80 -8.14 -18.15
C PRO A 21 11.30 -7.93 -17.99
N GLU A 22 10.56 -8.13 -19.09
CA GLU A 22 9.10 -8.05 -19.07
C GLU A 22 8.51 -9.27 -18.36
N LEU A 23 7.46 -9.09 -17.57
CA LEU A 23 6.91 -10.17 -16.74
C LEU A 23 6.40 -11.37 -17.55
N TYR A 24 5.95 -11.15 -18.78
CA TYR A 24 5.46 -12.21 -19.66
C TYR A 24 6.59 -13.02 -20.32
N GLU A 25 7.84 -12.58 -20.20
CA GLU A 25 9.03 -13.31 -20.67
C GLU A 25 9.56 -14.30 -19.62
N LEU A 26 9.09 -14.17 -18.38
CA LEU A 26 9.52 -14.97 -17.24
C LEU A 26 8.59 -16.17 -16.98
N ASP A 27 9.12 -17.21 -16.36
CA ASP A 27 8.29 -18.28 -15.81
C ASP A 27 7.46 -17.77 -14.61
N PRO A 28 6.26 -18.32 -14.34
CA PRO A 28 5.36 -17.75 -13.33
C PRO A 28 5.97 -17.58 -11.92
N PRO A 29 6.80 -18.51 -11.41
CA PRO A 29 7.53 -18.28 -10.16
C PRO A 29 8.46 -17.05 -10.19
N ALA A 30 9.28 -16.89 -11.22
CA ALA A 30 10.18 -15.74 -11.34
C ALA A 30 9.41 -14.42 -11.54
N ALA A 31 8.35 -14.43 -12.35
CA ALA A 31 7.49 -13.28 -12.56
C ALA A 31 6.87 -12.78 -11.24
N ARG A 32 6.35 -13.70 -10.40
CA ARG A 32 5.81 -13.34 -9.07
C ARG A 32 6.86 -12.74 -8.16
N LYS A 33 8.08 -13.30 -8.16
CA LYS A 33 9.19 -12.81 -7.34
C LYS A 33 9.59 -11.40 -7.77
N LEU A 34 9.85 -11.18 -9.06
CA LEU A 34 10.22 -9.88 -9.59
C LEU A 34 9.13 -8.84 -9.32
N PHE A 35 7.86 -9.18 -9.56
CA PHE A 35 6.76 -8.26 -9.29
C PHE A 35 6.67 -7.85 -7.80
N LEU A 36 6.89 -8.79 -6.88
CA LEU A 36 6.91 -8.51 -5.44
C LEU A 36 8.03 -7.53 -5.06
N GLU A 37 9.24 -7.76 -5.59
CA GLU A 37 10.40 -6.90 -5.37
C GLU A 37 10.16 -5.47 -5.89
N LEU A 38 9.64 -5.34 -7.12
CA LEU A 38 9.30 -4.04 -7.71
C LEU A 38 8.20 -3.32 -6.92
N SER A 39 7.17 -4.04 -6.47
CA SER A 39 6.07 -3.47 -5.68
C SER A 39 6.57 -2.96 -4.32
N MET A 40 7.48 -3.68 -3.68
CA MET A 40 8.07 -3.26 -2.40
C MET A 40 8.98 -2.03 -2.55
N ALA A 41 9.70 -1.89 -3.67
CA ALA A 41 10.59 -0.76 -3.91
C ALA A 41 9.87 0.60 -3.98
N VAL A 42 8.57 0.60 -4.27
CA VAL A 42 7.73 1.82 -4.34
C VAL A 42 6.66 1.86 -3.24
N ALA A 43 6.68 0.91 -2.31
CA ALA A 43 5.74 0.88 -1.19
C ALA A 43 6.01 2.07 -0.25
N VAL A 44 4.94 2.72 0.20
CA VAL A 44 5.00 3.73 1.25
C VAL A 44 5.01 3.07 2.63
N ASP A 45 5.44 3.82 3.63
CA ASP A 45 5.42 3.35 5.01
C ASP A 45 3.99 2.93 5.43
N PRO A 46 3.83 1.76 6.08
CA PRO A 46 2.53 1.32 6.55
C PRO A 46 1.88 2.33 7.50
N ILE A 47 0.60 2.60 7.28
CA ILE A 47 -0.18 3.44 8.19
C ILE A 47 -0.39 2.67 9.49
N LYS A 48 -0.24 3.35 10.63
CA LYS A 48 -0.51 2.75 11.95
C LYS A 48 -1.98 2.37 12.09
N VAL A 49 -2.24 1.08 12.27
CA VAL A 49 -3.56 0.50 12.55
C VAL A 49 -3.60 -0.06 13.97
N GLY A 50 -4.80 -0.24 14.53
CA GLY A 50 -4.98 -0.73 15.90
C GLY A 50 -4.63 -2.20 16.04
N SER A 51 -4.99 -3.02 15.05
CA SER A 51 -4.56 -4.41 14.95
C SER A 51 -4.66 -4.91 13.50
N VAL A 52 -3.89 -5.95 13.21
CA VAL A 52 -4.00 -6.76 12.00
C VAL A 52 -4.24 -8.19 12.43
N VAL A 53 -5.22 -8.86 11.84
CA VAL A 53 -5.55 -10.26 12.15
C VAL A 53 -5.61 -11.05 10.86
N ASP A 54 -4.88 -12.15 10.83
CA ASP A 54 -4.96 -13.15 9.76
C ASP A 54 -6.07 -14.14 10.10
N GLN A 55 -7.02 -14.33 9.19
CA GLN A 55 -8.09 -15.30 9.38
C GLN A 55 -8.22 -16.21 8.16
N GLN A 56 -8.50 -17.48 8.43
CA GLN A 56 -8.85 -18.44 7.41
C GLN A 56 -10.37 -18.49 7.26
N ILE A 57 -10.86 -18.34 6.04
CA ILE A 57 -12.27 -18.49 5.70
C ILE A 57 -12.45 -19.68 4.73
N PRO A 58 -13.49 -20.51 4.89
CA PRO A 58 -13.75 -21.59 3.95
C PRO A 58 -14.06 -21.07 2.55
N GLY A 59 -13.38 -21.61 1.54
CA GLY A 59 -13.63 -21.35 0.12
C GLY A 59 -14.01 -22.63 -0.64
N PRO A 60 -14.50 -22.50 -1.88
CA PRO A 60 -14.99 -23.64 -2.68
C PRO A 60 -13.89 -24.68 -3.01
N THR A 61 -12.61 -24.29 -2.95
CA THR A 61 -11.47 -25.14 -3.29
C THR A 61 -10.43 -25.21 -2.17
N GLY A 62 -10.80 -24.82 -0.94
CA GLY A 62 -9.90 -24.82 0.22
C GLY A 62 -10.01 -23.54 1.06
N GLN A 63 -9.14 -23.42 2.06
CA GLN A 63 -9.08 -22.25 2.93
C GLN A 63 -8.55 -21.03 2.17
N LEU A 64 -9.23 -19.90 2.30
CA LEU A 64 -8.73 -18.59 1.87
C LEU A 64 -8.14 -17.86 3.07
N ILE A 65 -6.99 -17.21 2.88
CA ILE A 65 -6.34 -16.41 3.92
C ILE A 65 -6.71 -14.94 3.68
N GLY A 66 -7.36 -14.32 4.67
CA GLY A 66 -7.66 -12.89 4.68
C GLY A 66 -6.83 -12.15 5.72
N HIS A 67 -6.33 -10.97 5.37
CA HIS A 67 -5.62 -10.06 6.26
C HIS A 67 -6.55 -8.89 6.62
N PHE A 68 -6.99 -8.80 7.87
CA PHE A 68 -7.98 -7.82 8.32
C PHE A 68 -7.31 -6.75 9.19
N ALA A 69 -7.31 -5.50 8.71
CA ALA A 69 -6.78 -4.35 9.45
C ALA A 69 -7.92 -3.56 10.12
N LEU A 70 -7.83 -3.37 11.44
CA LEU A 70 -8.76 -2.55 12.22
C LEU A 70 -8.14 -1.18 12.48
N GLY A 71 -8.82 -0.11 12.04
CA GLY A 71 -8.37 1.27 12.24
C GLY A 71 -8.22 1.65 13.72
N VAL A 72 -7.30 2.58 14.01
CA VAL A 72 -7.19 3.19 15.34
C VAL A 72 -8.40 4.09 15.54
N ARG A 73 -9.14 3.96 16.67
CA ARG A 73 -10.21 4.90 17.00
C ARG A 73 -9.62 6.31 17.09
N ARG A 74 -10.16 7.26 16.31
CA ARG A 74 -9.90 8.69 16.53
C ARG A 74 -10.39 9.01 17.94
N HIS A 75 -9.48 9.29 18.84
CA HIS A 75 -9.83 10.03 20.05
C HIS A 75 -9.97 11.48 19.60
N GLU A 76 -11.20 11.99 19.53
CA GLU A 76 -11.41 13.44 19.53
C GLU A 76 -10.84 13.96 20.85
N ALA A 77 -9.68 14.59 20.74
CA ALA A 77 -9.08 15.38 21.81
C ALA A 77 -8.74 16.75 21.22
N GLU A 78 -9.73 17.40 20.58
CA GLU A 78 -9.83 18.85 20.66
C GLU A 78 -10.54 19.15 21.97
N SER A 79 -9.74 19.17 23.03
CA SER A 79 -10.10 19.78 24.29
C SER A 79 -10.57 21.20 24.01
N SER A 80 -11.83 21.42 24.33
CA SER A 80 -12.49 22.71 24.43
C SER A 80 -11.54 23.73 25.06
N GLN A 81 -11.10 24.73 24.30
CA GLN A 81 -10.62 25.96 24.93
C GLN A 81 -11.86 26.61 25.59
N PRO A 82 -11.84 26.89 26.91
CA PRO A 82 -12.88 27.72 27.47
C PRO A 82 -12.73 29.13 26.88
N ALA A 83 -13.83 29.65 26.34
CA ALA A 83 -13.99 31.06 26.09
C ALA A 83 -14.05 31.77 27.45
N ASP A 84 -12.99 32.52 27.75
CA ASP A 84 -12.84 33.38 28.94
C ASP A 84 -11.79 34.42 28.52
N GLU A 85 -11.95 35.73 28.68
CA GLU A 85 -13.02 36.58 29.16
C GLU A 85 -12.61 38.01 28.71
N ALA A 86 -13.54 38.96 28.73
CA ALA A 86 -13.35 40.35 28.36
C ALA A 86 -12.18 41.06 29.09
N ASN A 87 -11.40 41.88 28.34
CA ASN A 87 -11.24 43.33 28.56
C ASN A 87 -10.47 43.99 27.41
#